data_AF-A0A7Z2QNZ1-F1
#
_entry.id   AF-A0A7Z2QNZ1-F1
#
_cell.length_a   1.000
_cell.length_b   1.000
_cell.length_c   1.000
_cell.angle_alpha   90.00
_cell.angle_beta   90.00
_cell.angle_gamma   90.00
#
_symmetry.space_group_name_H-M   'P 1'
#
loop_
_entity.id
_entity.type
_entity.pdbx_description
1 polymer ?
#
loop_
_entity_poly.entity_id
_entity_poly.type
_entity_poly.pdbx_seq_one_letter_code
_entity_poly.pdbx_strand_id
1 'polypeptide(L)'
;MSDAELRLARKRDAIFKQLRLGLIGQAKAMELLEVKKSQFYNLYRSFLQSTSYLELTRKKRGTKPGNHKLTPGQLSALELSYQENYKGPKASSAKVWKGAEGLVPEDELPPSRYQCRKFVAAKPEEEKYYRKYGKEAGDNKYKPKPKKKIMERVLQQVQMDHTMC
;
A
#
# COMPACT_ATOMS: atom_id res chain seq x y z
N MET A 1 15.14 -3.75 3.33
CA MET A 1 16.31 -3.50 4.19
C MET A 1 17.52 -3.66 3.29
N SER A 2 18.32 -2.62 3.12
CA SER A 2 19.51 -2.70 2.26
C SER A 2 20.64 -3.44 3.00
N ASP A 3 21.48 -4.20 2.29
CA ASP A 3 22.64 -4.90 2.87
C ASP A 3 23.59 -3.94 3.62
N ALA A 4 23.74 -2.71 3.10
CA ALA A 4 24.52 -1.66 3.75
C ALA A 4 23.96 -1.25 5.12
N GLU A 5 22.63 -1.25 5.29
CA GLU A 5 21.98 -0.91 6.56
C GLU A 5 22.16 -2.01 7.61
N LEU A 6 22.14 -3.27 7.18
CA LEU A 6 22.40 -4.42 8.05
C LEU A 6 23.84 -4.43 8.57
N ARG A 7 24.82 -4.17 7.69
CA ARG A 7 26.23 -4.03 8.08
C ARG A 7 26.43 -2.91 9.09
N LEU A 8 25.79 -1.76 8.88
CA LEU A 8 25.88 -0.63 9.79
C LEU A 8 25.23 -0.92 11.16
N ALA A 9 24.08 -1.60 11.17
CA ALA A 9 23.40 -1.99 12.41
C ALA A 9 24.23 -2.98 13.23
N ARG A 10 24.89 -3.96 12.59
CA ARG A 10 25.83 -4.88 13.26
C ARG A 10 27.03 -4.16 13.87
N LYS A 11 27.63 -3.21 13.13
CA LYS A 11 28.73 -2.38 13.65
C LYS A 11 28.30 -1.61 14.91
N ARG A 12 27.11 -1.00 14.89
CA ARG A 12 26.55 -0.28 16.05
C ARG A 12 26.33 -1.19 17.25
N ASP A 13 25.73 -2.35 17.04
CA ASP A 13 25.48 -3.33 18.09
C ASP A 13 26.77 -3.79 18.77
N ALA A 14 27.83 -4.08 18.00
CA ALA A 14 29.13 -4.46 18.53
C ALA A 14 29.76 -3.34 19.39
N ILE A 15 29.73 -2.10 18.90
CA ILE A 15 30.29 -0.94 19.62
C ILE A 15 29.49 -0.66 20.90
N PHE A 16 28.16 -0.70 20.85
CA PHE A 16 27.33 -0.47 22.04
C PHE A 16 27.46 -1.58 23.09
N LYS A 17 27.68 -2.84 22.68
CA LYS A 17 28.03 -3.92 23.60
C LYS A 17 29.37 -3.67 24.30
N GLN A 18 30.40 -3.24 23.57
CA GLN A 18 31.70 -2.88 24.15
C GLN A 18 31.59 -1.70 25.12
N LEU A 19 30.78 -0.69 24.77
CA LEU A 19 30.50 0.46 25.66
C LEU A 19 29.80 0.02 26.94
N ARG A 20 28.82 -0.90 26.84
CA ARG A 20 28.11 -1.44 28.01
C ARG A 20 29.02 -2.24 28.93
N LEU A 21 30.02 -2.91 28.37
CA LEU A 21 31.03 -3.66 29.12
C LEU A 21 32.15 -2.77 29.69
N GLY A 22 32.13 -1.45 29.44
CA GLY A 22 33.14 -0.51 29.92
C GLY A 22 34.49 -0.62 29.20
N LEU A 23 34.57 -1.38 28.10
CA LEU A 23 35.81 -1.59 27.34
C LEU A 23 36.23 -0.36 26.51
N ILE A 24 35.26 0.49 26.19
CA ILE A 24 35.46 1.73 25.44
C ILE A 24 34.76 2.88 26.13
N GLY A 25 35.35 4.08 26.09
CA GLY A 25 34.72 5.30 26.55
C GLY A 25 33.72 5.87 25.54
N GLN A 26 32.81 6.74 26.00
CA GLN A 26 31.79 7.37 25.15
C GLN A 26 32.39 8.20 24.01
N ALA A 27 33.49 8.92 24.27
CA ALA A 27 34.19 9.71 23.25
C ALA A 27 34.69 8.82 22.09
N LYS A 28 35.36 7.72 22.43
CA LYS A 28 35.89 6.75 21.46
C LYS A 28 34.78 6.05 20.68
N ALA A 29 33.65 5.75 21.32
CA ALA A 29 32.48 5.18 20.65
C ALA A 29 31.82 6.16 19.66
N MET A 30 31.82 7.46 19.95
CA MET A 30 31.32 8.49 19.04
C MET A 30 32.22 8.65 17.80
N GLU A 31 33.54 8.61 17.98
CA GLU A 31 34.52 8.65 16.88
C GLU A 31 34.36 7.43 15.97
N LEU A 32 34.33 6.22 16.53
CA LEU A 32 34.22 4.97 15.76
C LEU A 32 32.91 4.86 14.95
N LEU A 33 31.85 5.52 15.40
CA LEU A 33 30.56 5.53 14.70
C LEU A 33 30.41 6.72 13.75
N GLU A 34 31.27 7.74 13.85
CA GLU A 34 31.18 9.02 13.13
C GLU A 34 29.81 9.70 13.33
N VAL A 35 29.28 9.67 14.55
CA VAL A 35 27.94 10.18 14.87
C VAL A 35 28.01 11.39 15.80
N LYS A 36 27.20 12.42 15.51
CA LYS A 36 27.02 13.57 16.41
C LYS A 36 26.43 13.16 17.76
N LYS A 37 26.83 13.85 18.83
CA LYS A 37 26.42 13.60 20.22
C LYS A 37 24.92 13.31 20.40
N SER A 38 24.05 14.14 19.82
CA SER A 38 22.59 13.97 19.93
C SER A 38 22.08 12.66 19.32
N GLN A 39 22.56 12.32 18.12
CA GLN A 39 22.19 11.08 17.44
C GLN A 39 22.78 9.86 18.15
N PHE A 40 23.98 9.97 18.74
CA PHE A 40 24.60 8.91 19.53
C PHE A 40 23.71 8.52 20.73
N TYR A 41 23.25 9.49 21.53
CA TYR A 41 22.37 9.19 22.66
C TYR A 41 21.03 8.59 22.24
N ASN A 42 20.45 9.05 21.13
CA ASN A 42 19.21 8.47 20.61
C ASN A 42 19.40 7.01 20.18
N LEU A 43 20.52 6.71 19.51
CA LEU A 43 20.87 5.34 19.13
C LEU A 43 21.16 4.45 20.34
N TYR A 44 21.85 4.97 21.35
CA TYR A 44 22.14 4.23 22.57
C TYR A 44 20.87 3.95 23.39
N ARG A 45 19.95 4.91 23.50
CA ARG A 45 18.62 4.69 24.10
C ARG A 45 17.84 3.62 23.33
N SER A 46 17.87 3.68 21.99
CA SER A 46 17.25 2.66 21.15
C SER A 46 17.89 1.28 21.34
N PHE A 47 19.21 1.21 21.54
CA PHE A 47 19.93 -0.03 21.83
C PHE A 47 19.49 -0.64 23.16
N LEU A 48 19.38 0.18 24.22
CA LEU A 48 18.93 -0.28 25.54
C LEU A 48 17.51 -0.83 25.54
N GLN A 49 16.64 -0.30 24.68
CA GLN A 49 15.24 -0.74 24.54
C GLN A 49 15.07 -1.90 23.55
N SER A 50 16.02 -2.09 22.63
CA SER A 50 15.93 -3.12 21.60
C SER A 50 16.41 -4.48 22.10
N THR A 51 15.73 -5.54 21.65
CA THR A 51 16.16 -6.92 21.94
C THR A 51 17.12 -7.44 20.86
N SER A 52 17.14 -6.82 19.68
CA SER A 52 17.90 -7.26 18.51
C SER A 52 18.57 -6.11 17.75
N TYR A 53 19.71 -6.39 17.12
CA TYR A 53 20.42 -5.45 16.24
C TYR A 53 19.57 -4.96 15.07
N LEU A 54 18.53 -5.70 14.68
CA LEU A 54 17.60 -5.30 13.62
C LEU A 54 16.83 -4.03 13.98
N GLU A 55 16.56 -3.78 15.25
CA GLU A 55 15.83 -2.58 15.68
C GLU A 55 16.68 -1.30 15.64
N LEU A 56 18.00 -1.43 15.55
CA LEU A 56 18.94 -0.33 15.32
C LEU A 56 19.02 0.10 13.84
N THR A 57 18.30 -0.59 12.97
CA THR A 57 18.07 -0.12 11.60
C THR A 57 17.07 1.03 11.60
N ARG A 58 17.12 1.88 10.58
CA ARG A 58 16.14 2.98 10.45
C ARG A 58 14.76 2.39 10.20
N LYS A 59 13.81 2.56 11.13
CA LYS A 59 12.48 1.89 11.12
C LYS A 59 11.59 2.20 9.90
N LYS A 60 11.90 3.22 9.08
CA LYS A 60 11.54 3.42 7.64
C LYS A 60 11.93 4.84 7.23
N ARG A 61 12.37 5.04 5.98
CA ARG A 61 12.58 6.37 5.39
C ARG A 61 11.32 6.78 4.62
N GLY A 62 10.75 7.95 4.96
CA GLY A 62 9.62 8.55 4.21
C GLY A 62 8.28 8.54 4.94
N THR A 63 7.25 9.07 4.26
CA THR A 63 5.87 9.16 4.75
C THR A 63 5.33 7.78 5.08
N LYS A 64 4.66 7.65 6.24
CA LYS A 64 4.01 6.40 6.65
C LYS A 64 3.07 5.91 5.52
N PRO A 65 3.08 4.62 5.16
CA PRO A 65 2.16 4.09 4.16
C PRO A 65 0.72 4.33 4.63
N GLY A 66 -0.14 4.83 3.73
CA GLY A 66 -1.52 5.23 4.04
C GLY A 66 -1.68 6.67 4.53
N ASN A 67 -0.59 7.40 4.79
CA ASN A 67 -0.68 8.83 5.09
C ASN A 67 -0.73 9.63 3.77
N HIS A 68 -1.92 10.14 3.46
CA HIS A 68 -2.16 11.02 2.32
C HIS A 68 -2.19 12.47 2.83
N LYS A 69 -1.55 13.40 2.11
CA LYS A 69 -1.62 14.85 2.41
C LYS A 69 -2.97 15.48 2.00
N LEU A 70 -4.00 14.67 1.79
CA LEU A 70 -5.32 15.15 1.37
C LEU A 70 -6.05 15.65 2.61
N THR A 71 -6.66 16.84 2.52
CA THR A 71 -7.59 17.30 3.54
C THR A 71 -8.85 16.42 3.52
N PRO A 72 -9.61 16.37 4.63
CA PRO A 72 -10.88 15.64 4.67
C PRO A 72 -11.86 16.09 3.56
N GLY A 73 -11.92 17.40 3.27
CA GLY A 73 -12.77 17.96 2.21
C GLY A 73 -12.37 17.51 0.80
N GLN A 74 -11.07 17.49 0.50
CA GLN A 74 -10.57 16.94 -0.76
C GLN A 74 -10.87 15.43 -0.90
N LEU A 75 -10.80 14.68 0.19
CA LEU A 75 -11.05 13.24 0.18
C LEU A 75 -12.53 12.94 -0.09
N SER A 76 -13.45 13.66 0.57
CA SER A 76 -14.89 13.49 0.34
C SER A 76 -15.29 13.87 -1.09
N ALA A 77 -14.76 14.98 -1.62
CA ALA A 77 -14.99 15.38 -3.02
C ALA A 77 -14.47 14.34 -4.02
N LEU A 78 -13.29 13.75 -3.77
CA LEU A 78 -12.74 12.67 -4.61
C LEU A 78 -13.57 11.39 -4.53
N GLU A 79 -14.11 11.04 -3.35
CA GLU A 79 -14.97 9.88 -3.18
C GLU A 79 -16.30 10.03 -3.92
N LEU A 80 -16.96 11.17 -3.78
CA LEU A 80 -18.19 11.49 -4.50
C LEU A 80 -17.96 11.46 -6.02
N SER A 81 -16.95 12.19 -6.49
CA SER A 81 -16.62 12.21 -7.92
C SER A 81 -16.24 10.83 -8.44
N TYR A 82 -15.56 9.99 -7.65
CA TYR A 82 -15.25 8.62 -8.06
C TYR A 82 -16.53 7.77 -8.19
N GLN A 83 -17.48 7.93 -7.27
CA GLN A 83 -18.74 7.21 -7.34
C GLN A 83 -19.60 7.61 -8.54
N GLU A 84 -19.59 8.88 -8.92
CA GLU A 84 -20.42 9.41 -10.01
C GLU A 84 -19.74 9.23 -11.37
N ASN A 85 -18.48 9.65 -11.50
CA ASN A 85 -17.80 9.82 -12.79
C ASN A 85 -16.94 8.63 -13.20
N TYR A 86 -16.59 7.72 -12.28
CA TYR A 86 -15.80 6.52 -12.60
C TYR A 86 -16.72 5.35 -12.99
N LYS A 87 -17.41 5.47 -14.12
CA LYS A 87 -18.31 4.44 -14.67
C LYS A 87 -18.13 4.28 -16.18
N GLY A 88 -18.21 3.04 -16.66
CA GLY A 88 -18.21 2.69 -18.07
C GLY A 88 -16.82 2.69 -18.75
N PRO A 89 -16.75 2.35 -20.04
CA PRO A 89 -15.49 2.09 -20.75
C PRO A 89 -14.59 3.32 -20.87
N LYS A 90 -15.19 4.52 -20.83
CA LYS A 90 -14.50 5.82 -20.82
C LYS A 90 -14.17 6.32 -19.40
N ALA A 91 -14.17 5.45 -18.38
CA ALA A 91 -13.75 5.79 -17.03
C ALA A 91 -12.25 6.11 -17.00
N SER A 92 -11.90 7.27 -16.46
CA SER A 92 -10.52 7.76 -16.37
C SER A 92 -10.34 8.59 -15.11
N SER A 93 -9.14 8.53 -14.53
CA SER A 93 -8.77 9.38 -13.39
C SER A 93 -8.89 10.88 -13.72
N ALA A 94 -8.77 11.27 -14.98
CA ALA A 94 -8.94 12.67 -15.40
C ALA A 94 -10.39 13.16 -15.26
N LYS A 95 -11.38 12.28 -15.51
CA LYS A 95 -12.80 12.62 -15.31
C LYS A 95 -13.13 12.77 -13.83
N VAL A 96 -12.60 11.88 -12.99
CA VAL A 96 -12.75 11.97 -11.54
C VAL A 96 -12.13 13.26 -11.00
N TRP A 97 -10.97 13.65 -11.52
CA TRP A 97 -10.35 14.92 -11.13
C TRP A 97 -11.21 16.12 -11.51
N LYS A 98 -11.73 16.19 -12.75
CA LYS A 98 -12.63 17.27 -13.18
C LYS A 98 -13.91 17.37 -12.35
N GLY A 99 -14.51 16.22 -12.00
CA GLY A 99 -15.70 16.20 -11.13
C GLY A 99 -15.38 16.63 -9.70
N ALA A 100 -14.20 16.27 -9.19
CA ALA A 100 -13.78 16.66 -7.85
C ALA A 100 -13.45 18.15 -7.76
N GLU A 101 -12.88 18.74 -8.80
CA GLU A 101 -12.57 20.18 -8.87
C GLU A 101 -13.82 21.05 -8.64
N GLY A 102 -15.00 20.63 -9.09
CA GLY A 102 -16.26 21.34 -8.88
C GLY A 102 -16.99 21.02 -7.56
N LEU A 103 -16.50 20.03 -6.78
CA LEU A 103 -17.12 19.58 -5.52
C LEU A 103 -16.31 19.96 -4.28
N VAL A 104 -15.13 20.55 -4.47
CA VAL A 104 -14.28 21.01 -3.36
C VAL A 104 -14.88 22.29 -2.78
N PRO A 105 -14.96 22.44 -1.44
CA PRO A 105 -15.42 23.67 -0.81
C PRO A 105 -14.54 24.85 -1.20
N GLU A 106 -15.13 26.05 -1.32
CA GLU A 106 -14.43 27.27 -1.76
C GLU A 106 -13.23 27.65 -0.88
N ASP A 107 -13.22 27.19 0.38
CA ASP A 107 -12.15 27.42 1.35
C ASP A 107 -10.91 26.52 1.14
N GLU A 108 -10.98 25.51 0.27
CA GLU A 108 -9.89 24.56 0.04
C GLU A 108 -9.39 24.56 -1.42
N LEU A 109 -8.08 24.38 -1.60
CA LEU A 109 -7.50 24.21 -2.93
C LEU A 109 -7.93 22.85 -3.52
N PRO A 110 -8.28 22.76 -4.81
CA PRO A 110 -8.63 21.49 -5.43
C PRO A 110 -7.47 20.48 -5.40
N PRO A 111 -7.76 19.17 -5.32
CA PRO A 111 -6.74 18.14 -5.29
C PRO A 111 -5.95 18.13 -6.61
N SER A 112 -4.65 17.83 -6.53
CA SER A 112 -3.80 17.68 -7.71
C SER A 112 -4.16 16.43 -8.52
N ARG A 113 -3.95 16.48 -9.84
CA ARG A 113 -4.08 15.31 -10.74
C ARG A 113 -3.30 14.09 -10.24
N TYR A 114 -2.12 14.30 -9.65
CA TYR A 114 -1.32 13.21 -9.07
C TYR A 114 -2.00 12.54 -7.88
N GLN A 115 -2.60 13.34 -6.99
CA GLN A 115 -3.34 12.83 -5.82
C GLN A 115 -4.56 12.03 -6.28
N CYS A 116 -5.32 12.53 -7.25
CA CYS A 116 -6.45 11.81 -7.84
C CYS A 116 -6.02 10.49 -8.49
N ARG A 117 -4.92 10.47 -9.24
CA ARG A 117 -4.39 9.23 -9.85
C ARG A 117 -3.99 8.22 -8.77
N LYS A 118 -3.32 8.66 -7.71
CA LYS A 118 -2.97 7.79 -6.57
C LYS A 118 -4.20 7.27 -5.83
N PHE A 119 -5.21 8.12 -5.64
CA PHE A 119 -6.47 7.74 -5.02
C PHE A 119 -7.18 6.63 -5.80
N VAL A 120 -7.35 6.82 -7.12
CA VAL A 120 -7.93 5.78 -7.99
C VAL A 120 -7.06 4.52 -8.00
N ALA A 121 -5.73 4.66 -8.06
CA ALA A 121 -4.84 3.50 -8.05
C ALA A 121 -4.92 2.68 -6.75
N ALA A 122 -5.14 3.33 -5.61
CA ALA A 122 -5.26 2.69 -4.30
C ALA A 122 -6.54 1.84 -4.13
N LYS A 123 -7.60 2.09 -4.91
CA LYS A 123 -8.82 1.29 -4.87
C LYS A 123 -8.59 -0.13 -5.46
N PRO A 124 -9.35 -1.15 -5.00
CA PRO A 124 -9.20 -2.53 -5.45
C PRO A 124 -9.30 -2.65 -6.98
N GLU A 125 -8.47 -3.51 -7.55
CA GLU A 125 -8.44 -3.71 -9.01
C GLU A 125 -9.72 -4.37 -9.54
N GLU A 126 -10.33 -5.22 -8.70
CA GLU A 126 -11.63 -5.81 -8.93
C GLU A 126 -12.71 -4.72 -9.08
N GLU A 127 -12.87 -3.85 -8.08
CA GLU A 127 -13.87 -2.77 -8.09
C GLU A 127 -13.73 -1.87 -9.31
N LYS A 128 -12.49 -1.47 -9.65
CA LYS A 128 -12.22 -0.63 -10.84
C LYS A 128 -12.68 -1.30 -12.12
N TYR A 129 -12.44 -2.60 -12.24
CA TYR A 129 -12.79 -3.36 -13.42
C TYR A 129 -14.30 -3.52 -13.57
N TYR A 130 -15.01 -3.84 -12.48
CA TYR A 130 -16.48 -3.88 -12.45
C TYR A 130 -17.09 -2.53 -12.85
N ARG A 131 -16.58 -1.42 -12.31
CA ARG A 131 -17.06 -0.07 -12.65
C ARG A 131 -16.81 0.30 -14.10
N LYS A 132 -15.69 -0.14 -14.68
CA LYS A 132 -15.29 0.21 -16.06
C LYS A 132 -15.96 -0.66 -17.12
N TYR A 133 -16.02 -1.98 -16.90
CA TYR A 133 -16.49 -2.94 -17.91
C TYR A 133 -17.85 -3.54 -17.59
N GLY A 134 -18.43 -3.22 -16.43
CA GLY A 134 -19.72 -3.73 -16.00
C GLY A 134 -19.64 -5.10 -15.32
N LYS A 135 -20.80 -5.55 -14.85
CA LYS A 135 -20.95 -6.78 -14.06
C LYS A 135 -20.59 -8.04 -14.84
N GLU A 136 -21.03 -8.15 -16.09
CA GLU A 136 -20.81 -9.34 -16.92
C GLU A 136 -19.32 -9.59 -17.20
N ALA A 137 -18.59 -8.54 -17.59
CA ALA A 137 -17.15 -8.63 -17.83
C ALA A 137 -16.39 -8.92 -16.53
N GLY A 138 -16.78 -8.29 -15.42
CA GLY A 138 -16.18 -8.53 -14.11
C GLY A 138 -16.39 -9.97 -13.62
N ASP A 139 -17.62 -10.48 -13.73
CA ASP A 139 -17.98 -11.84 -13.38
C ASP A 139 -17.18 -12.84 -14.22
N ASN A 140 -17.01 -12.60 -15.52
CA ASN A 140 -16.19 -13.43 -16.39
C ASN A 140 -14.71 -13.48 -16.02
N LYS A 141 -14.16 -12.41 -15.43
CA LYS A 141 -12.74 -12.28 -15.08
C LYS A 141 -12.43 -12.76 -13.67
N TYR A 142 -13.24 -12.38 -12.69
CA TYR A 142 -12.95 -12.59 -11.27
C TYR A 142 -13.77 -13.71 -10.63
N LYS A 143 -14.98 -13.98 -11.12
CA LYS A 143 -15.74 -15.11 -10.58
C LYS A 143 -15.27 -16.42 -11.21
N PRO A 144 -15.16 -17.50 -10.41
CA PRO A 144 -14.90 -18.80 -10.96
C PRO A 144 -16.05 -19.16 -11.91
N LYS A 145 -15.69 -19.47 -13.17
CA LYS A 145 -16.67 -20.03 -14.10
C LYS A 145 -17.22 -21.32 -13.49
N PRO A 146 -18.52 -21.59 -13.60
CA PRO A 146 -19.05 -22.88 -13.20
C PRO A 146 -18.22 -23.96 -13.90
N LYS A 147 -17.65 -24.88 -13.12
CA LYS A 147 -16.85 -25.99 -13.67
C LYS A 147 -17.68 -26.62 -14.78
N LYS A 148 -17.06 -26.90 -15.94
CA LYS A 148 -17.69 -27.73 -16.97
C LYS A 148 -18.25 -28.95 -16.25
N LYS A 149 -19.53 -29.25 -16.42
CA LYS A 149 -20.15 -30.45 -15.84
C LYS A 149 -19.26 -31.62 -16.25
N ILE A 150 -18.66 -32.29 -15.26
CA ILE A 150 -17.89 -33.49 -15.52
C ILE A 150 -18.93 -34.54 -15.89
N MET A 151 -19.04 -34.79 -17.18
CA MET A 151 -19.92 -35.82 -17.71
C MET A 151 -19.12 -37.10 -17.75
N GLU A 152 -19.54 -38.12 -17.00
CA GLU A 152 -18.88 -39.42 -17.03
C GLU A 152 -19.15 -40.14 -18.36
N ARG A 153 -20.23 -39.77 -19.07
CA ARG A 153 -20.63 -40.34 -20.36
C ARG A 153 -21.01 -39.25 -21.36
N VAL A 154 -20.67 -39.49 -22.63
CA VAL A 154 -20.77 -38.52 -23.74
C VAL A 154 -22.20 -38.03 -24.02
N LEU A 155 -23.26 -38.77 -23.62
CA LEU A 155 -24.67 -38.47 -23.92
C LEU A 155 -25.56 -38.18 -22.68
N GLN A 156 -24.97 -38.04 -21.49
CA GLN A 156 -25.75 -37.92 -20.24
C GLN A 156 -26.59 -36.62 -20.13
N GLN A 157 -26.29 -35.60 -20.94
CA GLN A 157 -26.98 -34.30 -20.91
C GLN A 157 -28.21 -34.28 -21.81
N VAL A 158 -28.32 -35.21 -22.76
CA VAL A 158 -29.37 -35.22 -23.78
C VAL A 158 -30.24 -36.46 -23.52
N GLN A 159 -31.20 -36.34 -22.60
CA GLN A 159 -32.28 -37.30 -22.51
C GLN A 159 -33.36 -36.86 -23.51
N MET A 160 -33.47 -37.59 -24.61
CA MET A 160 -34.55 -37.45 -25.57
C MET A 160 -35.77 -38.14 -24.98
N ASP A 161 -36.64 -37.40 -24.30
CA ASP A 161 -37.95 -37.95 -23.90
C ASP A 161 -38.78 -38.15 -25.16
N HIS A 162 -38.93 -39.42 -25.54
CA HIS A 162 -39.86 -39.87 -26.57
C HIS A 162 -40.91 -40.73 -25.89
N THR A 163 -41.76 -40.12 -25.07
CA THR A 163 -42.99 -40.77 -24.60
C THR A 163 -44.08 -40.53 -25.62
N MET A 164 -44.25 -41.50 -26.53
CA MET A 164 -45.53 -41.71 -27.22
C MET A 164 -46.34 -42.68 -26.36
N CYS A 165 -47.35 -42.17 -25.66
CA CYS A 165 -48.47 -42.94 -25.14
C CYS A 165 -49.74 -42.10 -25.30
#